data_AF-A0A5R9F8N4-F1
#
_entry.id   AF-A0A5R9F8N4-F1
#
_cell.length_a   1.000
_cell.length_b   1.000
_cell.length_c   1.000
_cell.angle_alpha   90.00
_cell.angle_beta   90.00
_cell.angle_gamma   90.00
#
_symmetry.space_group_name_H-M   'P 1'
#
loop_
_entity.id
_entity.type
_entity.pdbx_description
1 polymer ?
#
loop_
_entity_poly.entity_id
_entity_poly.type
_entity_poly.pdbx_seq_one_letter_code
_entity_poly.pdbx_strand_id
1 'polypeptide(L)'
;MKGFLDGFLSKEEQEKLGRFSRKAKEELSSLPVISALGDATQGMAGLGELQEKLKREPNNPQNWLYFYEASILYRKLKSGVNVGRAVFNPVGFIAGKGVAAGLNSIDDEFKKFDLKTCLGMTIALLTKKAKNNLLAATELVYLGKAQMYSSTYAKDQKAKQAILTKAIQCITKAIEIETLKERKAEYFYYLAQCYDQANNDQLYLKSLAISRKLGFQPADNLIKSILKKRTTDSDKKTKIEQTYYKAPYTKFALTYQPDLDKRMGNSWEYVKKQQSEKFSKTGKRLKNFLNNF
;
A
#
# COMPACT_ATOMS: atom_id res chain seq x y z
N MET A 1 -13.67 21.56 1.98
CA MET A 1 -13.02 20.62 2.94
C MET A 1 -14.05 19.82 3.74
N LYS A 2 -15.19 20.43 4.13
CA LYS A 2 -16.36 19.88 4.86
C LYS A 2 -17.19 18.77 4.15
N GLY A 3 -16.60 17.74 3.53
CA GLY A 3 -17.47 16.72 2.92
C GLY A 3 -16.86 15.39 2.46
N PHE A 4 -15.54 15.25 2.44
CA PHE A 4 -14.91 13.92 2.26
C PHE A 4 -14.43 13.36 3.59
N LEU A 5 -13.67 14.18 4.34
CA LEU A 5 -13.15 13.76 5.64
C LEU A 5 -14.28 13.41 6.61
N ASP A 6 -15.45 14.05 6.52
CA ASP A 6 -16.61 13.74 7.38
C ASP A 6 -17.16 12.32 7.22
N GLY A 7 -16.96 11.70 6.05
CA GLY A 7 -17.36 10.32 5.76
C GLY A 7 -16.28 9.27 6.05
N PHE A 8 -15.03 9.69 6.24
CA PHE A 8 -13.86 8.80 6.43
C PHE A 8 -13.26 8.90 7.84
N LEU A 9 -13.16 10.11 8.38
CA LEU A 9 -12.62 10.43 9.70
C LEU A 9 -13.71 11.06 10.59
N SER A 10 -13.78 10.65 11.85
CA SER A 10 -14.56 11.33 12.89
C SER A 10 -14.06 12.77 13.08
N LYS A 11 -14.87 13.64 13.70
CA LYS A 11 -14.44 15.02 14.02
C LYS A 11 -13.14 15.05 14.83
N GLU A 12 -13.01 14.15 15.80
CA GLU A 12 -11.80 14.02 16.61
C GLU A 12 -10.59 13.54 15.77
N GLU A 13 -10.80 12.58 14.86
CA GLU A 13 -9.75 12.13 13.92
C GLU A 13 -9.35 13.25 12.95
N GLN A 14 -10.27 14.12 12.53
CA GLN A 14 -9.96 15.28 11.70
C GLN A 14 -9.15 16.34 12.46
N GLU A 15 -9.49 16.62 13.71
CA GLU A 15 -8.71 17.52 14.57
C GLU A 15 -7.31 16.98 14.84
N LYS A 16 -7.19 15.67 15.10
CA LYS A 16 -5.90 14.97 15.20
C LYS A 16 -5.10 15.10 13.91
N LEU A 17 -5.72 14.84 12.75
CA LEU A 17 -5.07 15.02 11.44
C LEU A 17 -4.62 16.47 11.22
N GLY A 18 -5.41 17.46 11.62
CA GLY A 18 -5.07 18.88 11.51
C GLY A 18 -3.91 19.31 12.44
N ARG A 19 -3.79 18.70 13.62
CA ARG A 19 -2.63 18.89 14.52
C ARG A 19 -1.38 18.19 13.93
N PHE A 20 -1.54 16.93 13.55
CA PHE A 20 -0.50 16.12 12.95
C PHE A 20 0.06 16.76 11.69
N SER A 21 -0.79 17.25 10.78
CA SER A 21 -0.37 17.91 9.54
C SER A 21 0.52 19.13 9.78
N ARG A 22 0.24 19.90 10.84
CA ARG A 22 1.04 21.09 11.22
C ARG A 22 2.37 20.73 11.87
N LYS A 23 2.43 19.59 12.57
CA LYS A 23 3.61 19.10 13.29
C LYS A 23 4.20 17.85 12.68
N ALA A 24 3.94 17.57 11.40
CA ALA A 24 4.20 16.25 10.83
C ALA A 24 5.66 15.83 10.99
N LYS A 25 6.61 16.76 10.83
CA LYS A 25 8.04 16.47 11.02
C LYS A 25 8.38 16.10 12.47
N GLU A 26 7.85 16.85 13.44
CA GLU A 26 8.04 16.61 14.88
C GLU A 26 7.36 15.31 15.30
N GLU A 27 6.10 15.10 14.90
CA GLU A 27 5.35 13.89 15.23
C GLU A 27 5.98 12.66 14.58
N LEU A 28 6.41 12.72 13.32
CA LEU A 28 7.16 11.65 12.64
C LEU A 28 8.53 11.36 13.26
N SER A 29 9.16 12.37 13.87
CA SER A 29 10.42 12.21 14.61
C SER A 29 10.22 11.63 16.01
N SER A 30 9.03 11.88 16.60
CA SER A 30 8.62 11.35 17.90
C SER A 30 8.06 9.95 17.82
N LEU A 31 7.64 9.52 16.62
CA LEU A 31 7.49 8.09 16.36
C LEU A 31 8.81 7.45 16.73
N PRO A 32 8.81 6.37 17.53
CA PRO A 32 10.00 5.58 17.67
C PRO A 32 10.53 5.37 16.24
N VAL A 33 11.82 5.60 16.03
CA VAL A 33 12.49 4.97 14.89
C VAL A 33 12.11 3.53 15.09
N ILE A 34 11.10 3.06 14.33
CA ILE A 34 10.46 1.78 14.58
C ILE A 34 11.64 0.85 14.55
N SER A 35 11.95 0.28 15.71
CA SER A 35 13.25 -0.30 15.93
C SER A 35 13.40 -1.37 14.87
N ALA A 36 14.18 -1.07 13.82
CA ALA A 36 14.20 -1.81 12.55
C ALA A 36 14.89 -3.18 12.71
N LEU A 37 14.84 -3.73 13.92
CA LEU A 37 15.92 -4.44 14.57
C LEU A 37 15.41 -5.64 15.37
N GLY A 38 14.09 -5.82 15.50
CA GLY A 38 13.49 -7.00 16.14
C GLY A 38 12.81 -7.97 15.16
N ASP A 39 12.28 -7.49 14.03
CA ASP A 39 11.42 -8.29 13.16
C ASP A 39 11.85 -8.25 11.70
N ALA A 40 12.35 -9.37 11.19
CA ALA A 40 12.74 -9.54 9.78
C ALA A 40 11.60 -9.15 8.81
N THR A 41 10.35 -9.31 9.24
CA THR A 41 9.14 -8.91 8.51
C THR A 41 9.03 -7.40 8.27
N GLN A 42 9.56 -6.55 9.16
CA GLN A 42 9.58 -5.10 8.97
C GLN A 42 10.62 -4.66 7.91
N GLY A 43 11.79 -5.28 7.94
CA GLY A 43 12.85 -5.07 6.94
C GLY A 43 12.40 -5.51 5.54
N MET A 44 11.72 -6.66 5.46
CA MET A 44 11.12 -7.17 4.23
C MET A 44 10.04 -6.23 3.66
N ALA A 45 9.24 -5.61 4.53
CA ALA A 45 8.22 -4.64 4.11
C ALA A 45 8.79 -3.24 3.82
N GLY A 46 10.08 -2.99 4.07
CA GLY A 46 10.78 -1.74 3.75
C GLY A 46 10.30 -0.49 4.49
N LEU A 47 9.70 -0.68 5.67
CA LEU A 47 9.12 0.40 6.46
C LEU A 47 10.14 1.46 6.91
N GLY A 48 11.36 1.04 7.27
CA GLY A 48 12.42 1.97 7.72
C GLY A 48 12.83 2.98 6.64
N GLU A 49 13.04 2.52 5.40
CA GLU A 49 13.40 3.39 4.27
C GLU A 49 12.29 4.39 3.96
N LEU A 50 11.03 3.94 4.00
CA LEU A 50 9.88 4.80 3.74
C LEU A 50 9.66 5.81 4.89
N GLN A 51 9.89 5.42 6.14
CA GLN A 51 9.82 6.34 7.29
C GLN A 51 10.85 7.47 7.15
N GLU A 52 12.07 7.15 6.73
CA GLU A 52 13.12 8.15 6.51
C GLU A 52 12.79 9.07 5.33
N LYS A 53 12.27 8.54 4.23
CA LYS A 53 11.76 9.37 3.11
C LYS A 53 10.62 10.29 3.56
N LEU A 54 9.71 9.80 4.39
CA LEU A 54 8.60 10.57 4.92
C LEU A 54 9.06 11.72 5.84
N LYS A 55 10.08 11.48 6.67
CA LYS A 55 10.69 12.51 7.52
C LYS A 55 11.40 13.61 6.71
N ARG A 56 12.08 13.23 5.63
CA ARG A 56 12.79 14.16 4.74
C ARG A 56 11.83 14.96 3.87
N GLU A 57 10.79 14.30 3.34
CA GLU A 57 9.83 14.88 2.40
C GLU A 57 8.38 14.66 2.86
N PRO A 58 7.94 15.25 3.98
CA PRO A 58 6.59 15.05 4.51
C PRO A 58 5.50 15.69 3.66
N ASN A 59 5.86 16.59 2.74
CA ASN A 59 4.91 17.23 1.82
C ASN A 59 4.70 16.42 0.53
N ASN A 60 5.40 15.29 0.36
CA ASN A 60 5.25 14.42 -0.80
C ASN A 60 4.12 13.40 -0.55
N PRO A 61 2.98 13.49 -1.26
CA PRO A 61 1.84 12.61 -1.03
C PRO A 61 2.13 11.13 -1.36
N GLN A 62 3.06 10.85 -2.27
CA GLN A 62 3.46 9.49 -2.62
C GLN A 62 4.08 8.77 -1.42
N ASN A 63 4.91 9.46 -0.63
CA ASN A 63 5.58 8.87 0.52
C ASN A 63 4.56 8.41 1.57
N TRP A 64 3.51 9.20 1.82
CA TRP A 64 2.42 8.83 2.73
C TRP A 64 1.63 7.61 2.23
N LEU A 65 1.31 7.59 0.94
CA LEU A 65 0.59 6.47 0.33
C LEU A 65 1.43 5.19 0.41
N TYR A 66 2.71 5.24 0.04
CA TYR A 66 3.59 4.07 0.09
C TYR A 66 3.85 3.59 1.51
N PHE A 67 3.97 4.50 2.48
CA PHE A 67 4.08 4.11 3.88
C PHE A 67 2.84 3.35 4.37
N TYR A 68 1.63 3.78 3.95
CA TYR A 68 0.40 3.03 4.20
C TYR A 68 0.44 1.63 3.57
N GLU A 69 0.78 1.53 2.28
CA GLU A 69 0.81 0.27 1.55
C GLU A 69 1.81 -0.72 2.16
N ALA A 70 3.02 -0.24 2.50
CA ALA A 70 4.04 -1.01 3.21
C ALA A 70 3.56 -1.47 4.59
N SER A 71 2.86 -0.61 5.32
CA SER A 71 2.34 -0.94 6.65
C SER A 71 1.24 -2.01 6.60
N ILE A 72 0.36 -1.95 5.60
CA ILE A 72 -0.65 -2.99 5.37
C ILE A 72 0.02 -4.30 4.96
N LEU A 73 1.03 -4.25 4.10
CA LEU A 73 1.80 -5.43 3.72
C LEU A 73 2.46 -6.08 4.93
N TYR A 74 3.18 -5.31 5.74
CA TYR A 74 3.80 -5.77 6.99
C TYR A 74 2.78 -6.46 7.90
N ARG A 75 1.65 -5.81 8.17
CA ARG A 75 0.60 -6.37 9.03
C ARG A 75 0.09 -7.70 8.50
N LYS A 76 -0.16 -7.81 7.18
CA LYS A 76 -0.64 -9.05 6.56
C LYS A 76 0.42 -10.15 6.55
N LEU A 77 1.70 -9.81 6.34
CA LEU A 77 2.82 -10.74 6.45
C LEU A 77 2.91 -11.32 7.87
N LYS A 78 2.85 -10.45 8.89
CA LYS A 78 2.85 -10.88 10.30
C LYS A 78 1.65 -11.76 10.66
N SER A 79 0.48 -11.50 10.09
CA SER A 79 -0.72 -12.32 10.31
C SER A 79 -0.71 -13.66 9.56
N GLY A 80 0.41 -14.06 8.94
CA GLY A 80 0.51 -15.34 8.22
C GLY A 80 -0.32 -15.39 6.94
N VAL A 81 -0.76 -14.24 6.40
CA VAL A 81 -1.52 -14.20 5.15
C VAL A 81 -0.59 -14.58 4.00
N ASN A 82 -1.03 -15.51 3.15
CA ASN A 82 -0.25 -15.99 2.01
C ASN A 82 0.28 -14.84 1.12
N VAL A 83 1.60 -14.71 1.11
CA VAL A 83 2.38 -13.64 0.45
C VAL A 83 2.24 -13.67 -1.07
N GLY A 84 1.91 -14.82 -1.65
CA GLY A 84 1.70 -14.95 -3.10
C GLY A 84 0.66 -13.94 -3.61
N ARG A 85 -0.40 -13.66 -2.85
CA ARG A 85 -1.40 -12.65 -3.26
C ARG A 85 -0.84 -11.23 -3.27
N ALA A 86 0.13 -10.90 -2.42
CA ALA A 86 0.78 -9.59 -2.42
C ALA A 86 1.68 -9.38 -3.64
N VAL A 87 2.28 -10.46 -4.16
CA VAL A 87 3.11 -10.43 -5.38
C VAL A 87 2.23 -10.30 -6.62
N PHE A 88 1.15 -11.11 -6.71
CA PHE A 88 0.31 -11.17 -7.92
C PHE A 88 -0.79 -10.10 -8.00
N ASN A 89 -1.30 -9.61 -6.85
CA ASN A 89 -2.29 -8.54 -6.79
C ASN A 89 -2.07 -7.67 -5.53
N PRO A 90 -1.00 -6.84 -5.49
CA PRO A 90 -0.70 -6.02 -4.32
C PRO A 90 -1.86 -5.08 -3.94
N VAL A 91 -2.55 -4.53 -4.93
CA VAL A 91 -3.64 -3.58 -4.72
C VAL A 91 -4.86 -4.24 -4.08
N GLY A 92 -5.34 -5.35 -4.65
CA GLY A 92 -6.43 -6.15 -4.10
C GLY A 92 -6.06 -6.78 -2.75
N PHE A 93 -4.79 -7.11 -2.57
CA PHE A 93 -4.25 -7.55 -1.28
C PHE A 93 -4.39 -6.45 -0.22
N ILE A 94 -4.01 -5.20 -0.51
CA ILE A 94 -4.17 -4.06 0.41
C ILE A 94 -5.67 -3.76 0.65
N ALA A 95 -6.47 -3.79 -0.41
CA ALA A 95 -7.90 -3.48 -0.44
C ALA A 95 -8.84 -4.53 0.22
N GLY A 96 -8.39 -5.77 0.39
CA GLY A 96 -9.24 -6.90 0.78
C GLY A 96 -9.66 -6.93 2.25
N LYS A 97 -10.93 -7.30 2.50
CA LYS A 97 -11.51 -7.55 3.84
C LYS A 97 -10.93 -8.84 4.46
N GLY A 98 -10.09 -8.70 5.47
CA GLY A 98 -9.57 -9.84 6.24
C GLY A 98 -8.67 -9.45 7.42
N VAL A 99 -8.70 -8.20 7.83
CA VAL A 99 -7.66 -7.57 8.67
C VAL A 99 -8.27 -6.74 9.80
N ALA A 100 -9.51 -6.24 9.67
CA ALA A 100 -10.09 -5.36 10.68
C ALA A 100 -10.49 -6.05 12.01
N ALA A 101 -10.76 -7.36 12.02
CA ALA A 101 -11.36 -8.04 13.17
C ALA A 101 -10.37 -8.78 14.10
N GLY A 102 -9.09 -8.95 13.73
CA GLY A 102 -8.12 -9.76 14.48
C GLY A 102 -6.78 -9.09 14.81
N LEU A 103 -6.62 -7.80 14.53
CA LEU A 103 -5.31 -7.10 14.53
C LEU A 103 -5.03 -6.22 15.74
N ASN A 104 -5.88 -6.24 16.76
CA ASN A 104 -5.67 -5.47 17.98
C ASN A 104 -4.60 -6.06 18.93
N SER A 105 -3.99 -7.20 18.58
CA SER A 105 -3.14 -7.99 19.48
C SER A 105 -1.66 -8.13 19.09
N ILE A 106 -1.18 -7.61 17.95
CA ILE A 106 0.10 -8.09 17.39
C ILE A 106 1.31 -7.15 17.60
N ASP A 107 1.15 -5.89 18.03
CA ASP A 107 2.32 -5.06 18.43
C ASP A 107 1.88 -3.80 19.20
N ASP A 108 2.30 -3.65 20.47
CA ASP A 108 2.06 -2.42 21.24
C ASP A 108 2.92 -1.23 20.77
N GLU A 109 4.02 -1.47 20.05
CA GLU A 109 4.84 -0.41 19.45
C GLU A 109 4.19 0.20 18.19
N PHE A 110 3.52 -0.62 17.37
CA PHE A 110 2.89 -0.18 16.12
C PHE A 110 1.48 0.38 16.30
N LYS A 111 0.83 0.10 17.44
CA LYS A 111 -0.47 0.71 17.83
C LYS A 111 -0.42 2.24 17.89
N LYS A 112 0.77 2.85 18.04
CA LYS A 112 0.90 4.31 18.16
C LYS A 112 0.73 5.06 16.84
N PHE A 113 0.90 4.42 15.68
CA PHE A 113 0.78 5.10 14.38
C PHE A 113 -0.51 4.72 13.63
N ASP A 114 -1.42 5.69 13.52
CA ASP A 114 -2.71 5.51 12.86
C ASP A 114 -2.55 5.50 11.32
N LEU A 115 -2.83 4.35 10.70
CA LEU A 115 -2.77 4.19 9.25
C LEU A 115 -3.77 5.07 8.50
N LYS A 116 -4.91 5.44 9.11
CA LYS A 116 -5.86 6.36 8.48
C LYS A 116 -5.25 7.75 8.30
N THR A 117 -4.34 8.14 9.19
CA THR A 117 -3.60 9.40 9.08
C THR A 117 -2.77 9.47 7.80
N CYS A 118 -2.17 8.36 7.34
CA CYS A 118 -1.43 8.34 6.06
C CYS A 118 -2.31 8.61 4.85
N LEU A 119 -3.47 7.96 4.80
CA LEU A 119 -4.45 8.18 3.74
C LEU A 119 -4.99 9.61 3.80
N GLY A 120 -5.30 10.10 5.01
CA GLY A 120 -5.73 11.47 5.26
C GLY A 120 -4.71 12.51 4.80
N MET A 121 -3.43 12.32 5.09
CA MET A 121 -2.34 13.20 4.65
C MET A 121 -2.18 13.19 3.12
N THR A 122 -2.21 12.02 2.50
CA THR A 122 -2.18 11.88 1.03
C THR A 122 -3.30 12.69 0.37
N ILE A 123 -4.53 12.51 0.85
CA ILE A 123 -5.72 13.21 0.35
C ILE A 123 -5.62 14.71 0.62
N ALA A 124 -5.20 15.12 1.82
CA ALA A 124 -5.11 16.52 2.21
C ALA A 124 -4.09 17.30 1.37
N LEU A 125 -2.90 16.73 1.16
CA LEU A 125 -1.84 17.34 0.34
C LEU A 125 -2.28 17.50 -1.11
N LEU A 126 -2.84 16.45 -1.72
CA LEU A 126 -3.32 16.47 -3.10
C LEU A 126 -4.53 17.40 -3.28
N THR A 127 -5.46 17.42 -2.32
CA THR A 127 -6.60 18.34 -2.35
C THR A 127 -6.15 19.79 -2.21
N LYS A 128 -5.15 20.06 -1.35
CA LYS A 128 -4.56 21.41 -1.21
C LYS A 128 -3.90 21.85 -2.53
N LYS A 129 -3.15 20.95 -3.17
CA LYS A 129 -2.54 21.21 -4.48
C LYS A 129 -3.59 21.48 -5.57
N ALA A 130 -4.65 20.67 -5.61
CA ALA A 130 -5.75 20.78 -6.59
C ALA A 130 -6.50 22.13 -6.53
N LYS A 131 -6.48 22.83 -5.40
CA LYS A 131 -7.09 24.16 -5.28
C LYS A 131 -6.31 25.24 -6.03
N ASN A 132 -5.00 25.05 -6.16
CA ASN A 132 -4.10 26.06 -6.69
C ASN A 132 -3.60 25.68 -8.10
N ASN A 133 -3.62 24.40 -8.45
CA ASN A 133 -3.07 23.86 -9.70
C ASN A 133 -3.88 22.64 -10.16
N LEU A 134 -3.83 22.36 -11.47
CA LEU A 134 -4.29 21.08 -11.99
C LEU A 134 -3.37 19.95 -11.52
N LEU A 135 -3.96 18.82 -11.11
CA LEU A 135 -3.20 17.63 -10.73
C LEU A 135 -2.73 16.86 -11.96
N ALA A 136 -1.50 16.34 -11.91
CA ALA A 136 -1.01 15.42 -12.92
C ALA A 136 -1.74 14.07 -12.86
N ALA A 137 -1.64 13.26 -13.91
CA ALA A 137 -2.31 11.95 -14.00
C ALA A 137 -1.93 11.03 -12.83
N THR A 138 -0.63 10.95 -12.50
CA THR A 138 -0.11 10.15 -11.38
C THR A 138 -0.66 10.62 -10.03
N GLU A 139 -0.85 11.92 -9.86
CA GLU A 139 -1.38 12.52 -8.63
C GLU A 139 -2.87 12.25 -8.46
N LEU A 140 -3.64 12.28 -9.55
CA LEU A 140 -5.03 11.83 -9.55
C LEU A 140 -5.15 10.35 -9.18
N VAL A 141 -4.21 9.50 -9.65
CA VAL A 141 -4.16 8.10 -9.24
C VAL A 141 -3.82 7.95 -7.77
N TYR A 142 -2.85 8.69 -7.23
CA TYR A 142 -2.55 8.65 -5.79
C TYR A 142 -3.75 9.06 -4.95
N LEU A 143 -4.48 10.10 -5.36
CA LEU A 143 -5.72 10.52 -4.71
C LEU A 143 -6.79 9.43 -4.77
N GLY A 144 -7.00 8.85 -5.95
CA GLY A 144 -7.98 7.78 -6.16
C GLY A 144 -7.66 6.53 -5.36
N LYS A 145 -6.39 6.10 -5.32
CA LYS A 145 -5.93 4.98 -4.49
C LYS A 145 -6.14 5.25 -3.01
N ALA A 146 -5.77 6.44 -2.53
CA ALA A 146 -5.98 6.79 -1.13
C ALA A 146 -7.46 6.75 -0.75
N GLN A 147 -8.35 7.26 -1.62
CA GLN A 147 -9.80 7.16 -1.43
C GLN A 147 -10.30 5.72 -1.46
N MET A 148 -9.85 4.90 -2.41
CA MET A 148 -10.18 3.48 -2.49
C MET A 148 -9.79 2.75 -1.19
N TYR A 149 -8.57 2.94 -0.68
CA TYR A 149 -8.14 2.37 0.59
C TYR A 149 -8.93 2.95 1.77
N SER A 150 -9.26 4.24 1.77
CA SER A 150 -10.13 4.84 2.78
C SER A 150 -11.52 4.18 2.85
N SER A 151 -12.04 3.68 1.72
CA SER A 151 -13.36 3.04 1.66
C SER A 151 -13.45 1.79 2.54
N THR A 152 -12.33 1.12 2.85
CA THR A 152 -12.33 -0.07 3.71
C THR A 152 -12.61 0.27 5.18
N TYR A 153 -12.49 1.54 5.56
CA TYR A 153 -12.74 2.05 6.90
C TYR A 153 -14.08 2.80 7.03
N ALA A 154 -14.88 2.81 5.97
CA ALA A 154 -16.19 3.47 5.98
C ALA A 154 -17.13 2.82 7.01
N LYS A 155 -17.92 3.66 7.69
CA LYS A 155 -18.84 3.23 8.76
C LYS A 155 -19.99 2.36 8.25
N ASP A 156 -20.42 2.62 7.02
CA ASP A 156 -21.54 1.94 6.39
C ASP A 156 -21.35 1.83 4.86
N GLN A 157 -22.22 1.05 4.22
CA GLN A 157 -22.14 0.78 2.79
C GLN A 157 -22.39 2.04 1.93
N LYS A 158 -23.20 3.00 2.40
CA LYS A 158 -23.48 4.25 1.68
C LYS A 158 -22.25 5.16 1.68
N ALA A 159 -21.60 5.31 2.83
CA ALA A 159 -20.34 6.02 2.98
C ALA A 159 -19.23 5.36 2.14
N LYS A 160 -19.15 4.02 2.17
CA LYS A 160 -18.22 3.26 1.33
C LYS A 160 -18.42 3.59 -0.15
N GLN A 161 -19.66 3.53 -0.63
CA GLN A 161 -19.98 3.80 -2.03
C GLN A 161 -19.65 5.25 -2.42
N ALA A 162 -19.96 6.22 -1.55
CA ALA A 162 -19.64 7.63 -1.80
C ALA A 162 -18.13 7.87 -1.92
N ILE A 163 -17.31 7.19 -1.12
CA ILE A 163 -15.85 7.25 -1.20
C ILE A 163 -15.36 6.59 -2.49
N LEU A 164 -15.88 5.41 -2.85
CA LEU A 164 -15.51 4.70 -4.07
C LEU A 164 -15.87 5.46 -5.34
N THR A 165 -17.01 6.14 -5.37
CA THR A 165 -17.39 7.01 -6.51
C THR A 165 -16.33 8.08 -6.76
N LYS A 166 -15.80 8.71 -5.69
CA LYS A 166 -14.73 9.71 -5.82
C LYS A 166 -13.43 9.07 -6.31
N ALA A 167 -13.09 7.88 -5.82
CA ALA A 167 -11.91 7.14 -6.27
C ALA A 167 -11.98 6.84 -7.77
N ILE A 168 -13.14 6.34 -8.22
CA ILE A 168 -13.44 6.06 -9.63
C ILE A 168 -13.32 7.34 -10.47
N GLN A 169 -13.89 8.45 -10.03
CA GLN A 169 -13.80 9.74 -10.74
C GLN A 169 -12.34 10.19 -10.91
N CYS A 170 -11.53 10.10 -9.84
CA CYS A 170 -10.13 10.49 -9.90
C CYS A 170 -9.33 9.62 -10.88
N ILE A 171 -9.50 8.29 -10.81
CA ILE A 171 -8.75 7.35 -11.67
C ILE A 171 -9.22 7.46 -13.12
N THR A 172 -10.53 7.58 -13.38
CA THR A 172 -11.04 7.84 -14.73
C THR A 172 -10.46 9.13 -15.30
N LYS A 173 -10.41 10.21 -14.50
CA LYS A 173 -9.81 11.46 -14.96
C LYS A 173 -8.31 11.32 -15.25
N ALA A 174 -7.59 10.55 -14.44
CA ALA A 174 -6.19 10.23 -14.70
C ALA A 174 -6.00 9.50 -16.03
N ILE A 175 -6.87 8.52 -16.34
CA ILE A 175 -6.85 7.78 -17.60
C ILE A 175 -7.10 8.70 -18.80
N GLU A 176 -8.03 9.66 -18.68
CA GLU A 176 -8.34 10.61 -19.76
C GLU A 176 -7.11 11.45 -20.15
N ILE A 177 -6.37 11.95 -19.16
CA ILE A 177 -5.26 12.89 -19.39
C ILE A 177 -3.90 12.22 -19.58
N GLU A 178 -3.76 10.93 -19.24
CA GLU A 178 -2.51 10.20 -19.39
C GLU A 178 -2.20 9.93 -20.87
N THR A 179 -0.97 10.20 -21.30
CA THR A 179 -0.56 9.96 -22.69
C THR A 179 0.20 8.65 -22.83
N LEU A 180 0.85 8.18 -21.76
CA LEU A 180 1.67 6.97 -21.78
C LEU A 180 0.79 5.72 -21.70
N LYS A 181 0.89 4.86 -22.73
CA LYS A 181 0.13 3.61 -22.82
C LYS A 181 0.38 2.68 -21.63
N GLU A 182 1.63 2.58 -21.19
CA GLU A 182 2.04 1.82 -19.99
C GLU A 182 1.26 2.25 -18.74
N ARG A 183 1.25 3.56 -18.48
CA ARG A 183 0.58 4.15 -17.33
C ARG A 183 -0.92 3.99 -17.41
N LYS A 184 -1.53 4.23 -18.58
CA LYS A 184 -2.95 3.92 -18.82
C LYS A 184 -3.29 2.48 -18.48
N ALA A 185 -2.45 1.52 -18.87
CA ALA A 185 -2.67 0.11 -18.60
C ALA A 185 -2.74 -0.16 -17.09
N GLU A 186 -1.80 0.40 -16.31
CA GLU A 186 -1.80 0.32 -14.86
C GLU A 186 -3.00 1.05 -14.22
N TYR A 187 -3.44 2.19 -14.78
CA TYR A 187 -4.57 2.94 -14.22
C TYR A 187 -5.90 2.21 -14.41
N PHE A 188 -6.10 1.55 -15.55
CA PHE A 188 -7.24 0.66 -15.75
C PHE A 188 -7.24 -0.52 -14.77
N TYR A 189 -6.06 -0.99 -14.34
CA TYR A 189 -5.97 -2.00 -13.28
C TYR A 189 -6.50 -1.43 -11.95
N TYR A 190 -6.09 -0.23 -11.57
CA TYR A 190 -6.59 0.42 -10.35
C TYR A 190 -8.09 0.68 -10.40
N LEU A 191 -8.60 1.13 -11.55
CA LEU A 191 -10.03 1.33 -11.77
C LEU A 191 -10.81 0.03 -11.58
N ALA A 192 -10.29 -1.09 -12.09
CA ALA A 192 -10.85 -2.42 -11.83
C ALA A 192 -10.95 -2.72 -10.33
N GLN A 193 -9.92 -2.44 -9.54
CA GLN A 193 -9.96 -2.70 -8.10
C GLN A 193 -11.01 -1.83 -7.38
N CYS A 194 -11.24 -0.60 -7.84
CA CYS A 194 -12.35 0.22 -7.32
C CYS A 194 -13.71 -0.42 -7.62
N TYR A 195 -13.91 -0.94 -8.83
CA TYR A 195 -15.17 -1.61 -9.20
C TYR A 195 -15.38 -2.92 -8.45
N ASP A 196 -14.32 -3.70 -8.22
CA ASP A 196 -14.35 -4.90 -7.39
C ASP A 196 -14.81 -4.55 -5.95
N GLN A 197 -14.20 -3.52 -5.35
CA GLN A 197 -14.63 -3.05 -4.03
C GLN A 197 -16.06 -2.50 -4.00
N ALA A 198 -16.56 -1.98 -5.13
CA ALA A 198 -17.93 -1.50 -5.30
C ALA A 198 -18.93 -2.62 -5.62
N ASN A 199 -18.49 -3.89 -5.66
CA ASN A 199 -19.29 -5.05 -6.08
C ASN A 199 -19.88 -4.89 -7.51
N ASN A 200 -19.13 -4.27 -8.42
CA ASN A 200 -19.52 -4.12 -9.82
C ASN A 200 -18.67 -5.04 -10.71
N ASP A 201 -19.03 -6.33 -10.72
CA ASP A 201 -18.29 -7.39 -11.42
C ASP A 201 -18.14 -7.13 -12.92
N GLN A 202 -19.16 -6.55 -13.56
CA GLN A 202 -19.14 -6.26 -14.99
C GLN A 202 -18.06 -5.22 -15.32
N LEU A 203 -18.05 -4.08 -14.61
CA LEU A 203 -17.05 -3.03 -14.83
C LEU A 203 -15.67 -3.43 -14.33
N TYR A 204 -15.60 -4.25 -13.28
CA TYR A 204 -14.36 -4.87 -12.82
C TYR A 204 -13.68 -5.68 -13.93
N LEU A 205 -14.39 -6.66 -14.50
CA LEU A 205 -13.86 -7.51 -15.57
C LEU A 205 -13.57 -6.72 -16.85
N LYS A 206 -14.42 -5.76 -17.20
CA LYS A 206 -14.20 -4.88 -18.36
C LYS A 206 -12.92 -4.06 -18.21
N SER A 207 -12.70 -3.45 -17.05
CA SER A 207 -11.52 -2.61 -16.79
C SER A 207 -10.23 -3.45 -16.76
N LEU A 208 -10.27 -4.64 -16.15
CA LEU A 208 -9.15 -5.59 -16.22
C LEU A 208 -8.85 -6.02 -17.65
N ALA A 209 -9.87 -6.31 -18.45
CA ALA A 209 -9.68 -6.72 -19.85
C ALA A 209 -9.03 -5.60 -20.67
N ILE A 210 -9.39 -4.33 -20.43
CA ILE A 210 -8.74 -3.18 -21.06
C ILE A 210 -7.27 -3.09 -20.62
N SER A 211 -7.00 -3.18 -19.31
CA SER A 211 -5.64 -3.17 -18.76
C SER A 211 -4.76 -4.27 -19.40
N ARG A 212 -5.28 -5.50 -19.50
CA ARG A 212 -4.61 -6.61 -20.19
C ARG A 212 -4.34 -6.29 -21.66
N LYS A 213 -5.34 -5.82 -22.41
CA LYS A 213 -5.20 -5.47 -23.84
C LYS A 213 -4.16 -4.37 -24.09
N LEU A 214 -3.96 -3.49 -23.11
CA LEU A 214 -2.92 -2.46 -23.18
C LEU A 214 -1.51 -3.00 -22.90
N GLY A 215 -1.39 -4.26 -22.44
CA GLY A 215 -0.11 -4.95 -22.26
C GLY A 215 0.35 -5.09 -20.81
N PHE A 216 -0.56 -4.94 -19.82
CA PHE A 216 -0.21 -5.02 -18.40
C PHE A 216 -0.28 -6.46 -17.88
N GLN A 217 0.87 -7.05 -17.56
CA GLN A 217 0.99 -8.44 -17.14
C GLN A 217 0.23 -8.73 -15.82
N PRO A 218 0.23 -7.85 -14.80
CA PRO A 218 -0.57 -8.10 -13.59
C PRO A 218 -2.06 -8.27 -13.87
N ALA A 219 -2.61 -7.56 -14.88
CA ALA A 219 -4.01 -7.74 -15.28
C ALA A 219 -4.25 -9.10 -15.95
N ASP A 220 -3.32 -9.55 -16.80
CA ASP A 220 -3.39 -10.88 -17.42
C ASP A 220 -3.39 -11.98 -16.37
N ASN A 221 -2.43 -11.93 -15.44
CA ASN A 221 -2.29 -12.88 -14.36
C ASN A 221 -3.55 -12.94 -13.48
N LEU A 222 -4.14 -11.78 -13.17
CA LEU A 222 -5.36 -11.72 -12.37
C LEU A 222 -6.56 -12.31 -13.11
N ILE A 223 -6.74 -12.01 -14.41
CA ILE A 223 -7.81 -12.59 -15.22
C ILE A 223 -7.66 -14.12 -15.29
N LYS A 224 -6.45 -14.63 -15.56
CA LYS A 224 -6.18 -16.08 -15.57
C LYS A 224 -6.55 -16.71 -14.24
N SER A 225 -6.16 -16.10 -13.12
CA SER A 225 -6.55 -16.55 -11.78
C SER A 225 -8.06 -16.59 -11.59
N ILE A 226 -8.80 -15.57 -12.04
CA ILE A 226 -10.28 -15.53 -11.95
C ILE A 226 -10.89 -16.67 -12.77
N LEU A 227 -10.45 -16.85 -14.02
CA LEU A 227 -10.96 -17.91 -14.90
C LEU A 227 -10.67 -19.30 -14.34
N LYS A 228 -9.45 -19.53 -13.83
CA LYS A 228 -9.05 -20.79 -13.18
C LYS A 228 -9.91 -21.14 -11.96
N LYS A 229 -10.37 -20.14 -11.20
CA LYS A 229 -11.28 -20.35 -10.06
C LYS A 229 -12.70 -20.70 -10.47
N ARG A 230 -13.12 -20.31 -11.68
CA ARG A 230 -14.48 -20.55 -12.21
C ARG A 230 -14.60 -21.85 -13.01
N THR A 231 -13.53 -22.62 -13.14
CA THR A 231 -13.53 -23.88 -13.88
C THR A 231 -12.97 -25.01 -13.01
N THR A 232 -13.62 -26.16 -13.04
CA THR A 232 -13.20 -27.37 -12.32
C THR A 232 -12.33 -28.29 -13.19
N ASP A 233 -12.45 -28.16 -14.51
CA ASP A 233 -11.76 -28.94 -15.55
C ASP A 233 -10.26 -28.63 -15.62
N SER A 234 -9.42 -29.66 -15.45
CA SER A 234 -7.96 -29.56 -15.46
C SER A 234 -7.41 -29.12 -16.81
N ASP A 235 -8.01 -29.57 -17.90
CA ASP A 235 -7.53 -29.29 -19.26
C ASP A 235 -7.82 -27.85 -19.63
N LYS A 236 -8.98 -27.33 -19.22
CA LYS A 236 -9.31 -25.90 -19.33
C LYS A 236 -8.38 -25.03 -18.50
N LYS A 237 -8.01 -25.44 -17.28
CA LYS A 237 -7.02 -24.71 -16.47
C LYS A 237 -5.67 -24.63 -17.17
N THR A 238 -5.20 -25.74 -17.73
CA THR A 238 -3.93 -25.80 -18.48
C THR A 238 -3.96 -24.90 -19.71
N LYS A 239 -5.06 -24.92 -20.48
CA LYS A 239 -5.24 -24.03 -21.65
C LYS A 239 -5.24 -22.54 -21.28
N ILE A 240 -5.84 -22.18 -20.14
CA ILE A 240 -5.80 -20.80 -19.62
C ILE A 240 -4.37 -20.38 -19.28
N GLU A 241 -3.58 -21.28 -18.69
CA GLU A 241 -2.19 -21.00 -18.33
C GLU A 241 -1.31 -20.78 -19.57
N GLN A 242 -1.50 -21.63 -20.57
CA GLN A 242 -0.79 -21.62 -21.85
C GLN A 242 -1.17 -20.43 -22.74
N THR A 243 -2.24 -19.69 -22.40
CA THR A 243 -2.65 -18.52 -23.18
C THR A 243 -1.60 -17.43 -23.03
N TYR A 244 -0.78 -17.23 -24.06
CA TYR A 244 0.27 -16.22 -24.05
C TYR A 244 -0.29 -14.87 -24.53
N TYR A 245 -0.16 -13.84 -23.69
CA TYR A 245 -0.42 -12.46 -24.07
C TYR A 245 0.90 -11.68 -23.99
N LYS A 246 1.28 -11.01 -25.08
CA LYS A 246 2.48 -10.17 -25.08
C LYS A 246 2.25 -8.96 -24.16
N ALA A 247 2.71 -9.08 -22.92
CA ALA A 247 2.54 -8.08 -21.87
C ALA A 247 3.90 -7.46 -21.52
N PRO A 248 4.31 -6.37 -22.19
CA PRO A 248 5.61 -5.74 -21.96
C PRO A 248 5.72 -5.05 -20.58
N TYR A 249 4.60 -4.75 -19.94
CA TYR A 249 4.57 -4.01 -18.68
C TYR A 249 4.34 -4.96 -17.52
N THR A 250 5.40 -5.25 -16.77
CA THR A 250 5.44 -6.38 -15.82
C THR A 250 5.32 -5.96 -14.35
N LYS A 251 5.52 -4.67 -14.05
CA LYS A 251 5.59 -4.14 -12.68
C LYS A 251 4.62 -2.99 -12.47
N PHE A 252 4.19 -2.81 -11.22
CA PHE A 252 3.47 -1.60 -10.83
C PHE A 252 4.48 -0.48 -10.62
N ALA A 253 4.22 0.67 -11.21
CA ALA A 253 5.07 1.83 -11.04
C ALA A 253 4.46 2.87 -10.08
N LEU A 254 3.18 2.73 -9.71
CA LEU A 254 2.50 3.57 -8.72
C LEU A 254 2.02 2.81 -7.47
N THR A 255 2.44 1.57 -7.27
CA THR A 255 2.17 0.78 -6.05
C THR A 255 3.48 0.35 -5.42
N TYR A 256 3.56 0.45 -4.09
CA TYR A 256 4.70 -0.04 -3.35
C TYR A 256 4.81 -1.56 -3.50
N GLN A 257 5.92 -2.01 -4.10
CA GLN A 257 6.30 -3.41 -4.22
C GLN A 257 7.70 -3.57 -3.64
N PRO A 258 7.86 -4.12 -2.43
CA PRO A 258 9.19 -4.49 -1.97
C PRO A 258 9.69 -5.67 -2.81
N ASP A 259 10.95 -5.59 -3.24
CA ASP A 259 11.67 -6.73 -3.79
C ASP A 259 11.94 -7.72 -2.65
N LEU A 260 11.00 -8.64 -2.42
CA LEU A 260 11.04 -9.57 -1.29
C LEU A 260 12.29 -10.46 -1.34
N ASP A 261 12.71 -10.89 -2.54
CA ASP A 261 13.83 -11.80 -2.74
C ASP A 261 15.17 -11.11 -2.43
N LYS A 262 15.39 -9.89 -2.95
CA LYS A 262 16.60 -9.11 -2.60
C LYS A 262 16.61 -8.71 -1.13
N ARG A 263 15.45 -8.42 -0.55
CA ARG A 263 15.34 -7.97 0.85
C ARG A 263 15.50 -9.12 1.84
N MET A 264 15.14 -10.37 1.51
CA MET A 264 15.47 -11.54 2.35
C MET A 264 16.98 -11.73 2.47
N GLY A 265 17.72 -11.66 1.35
CA GLY A 265 19.19 -11.78 1.36
C GLY A 265 19.86 -10.68 2.18
N ASN A 266 19.46 -9.43 1.97
CA ASN A 266 20.00 -8.28 2.71
C ASN A 266 19.58 -8.28 4.20
N SER A 267 18.41 -8.80 4.54
CA SER A 267 17.97 -8.91 5.94
C SER A 267 18.86 -9.90 6.71
N TRP A 268 19.29 -10.99 6.07
CA TRP A 268 20.15 -11.99 6.72
C TRP A 268 21.57 -11.48 6.95
N GLU A 269 22.17 -10.82 5.97
CA GLU A 269 23.50 -10.21 6.11
C GLU A 269 23.52 -9.07 7.13
N TYR A 270 22.48 -8.24 7.15
CA TYR A 270 22.36 -7.14 8.10
C TYR A 270 22.11 -7.64 9.54
N VAL A 271 21.31 -8.71 9.71
CA VAL A 271 21.13 -9.40 11.01
C VAL A 271 22.46 -9.97 11.51
N LYS A 272 23.24 -10.62 10.65
CA LYS A 272 24.55 -11.17 10.99
C LYS A 272 25.54 -10.08 11.42
N LYS A 273 25.59 -8.97 10.69
CA LYS A 273 26.43 -7.81 11.02
C LYS A 273 26.04 -7.19 12.36
N GLN A 274 24.75 -7.01 12.63
CA GLN A 274 24.30 -6.41 13.89
C GLN A 274 24.39 -7.35 15.11
N GLN A 275 24.18 -8.66 14.94
CA GLN A 275 24.50 -9.61 16.01
C GLN A 275 25.99 -9.55 16.34
N SER A 276 26.87 -9.50 15.33
CA SER A 276 28.31 -9.34 15.56
C SER A 276 28.66 -8.05 16.31
N GLU A 277 27.98 -6.94 16.00
CA GLU A 277 28.16 -5.67 16.71
C GLU A 277 27.62 -5.72 18.15
N LYS A 278 26.45 -6.34 18.38
CA LYS A 278 25.89 -6.58 19.72
C LYS A 278 26.81 -7.48 20.54
N PHE A 279 27.29 -8.59 19.99
CA PHE A 279 28.29 -9.45 20.64
C PHE A 279 29.58 -8.70 20.92
N SER A 280 30.05 -7.82 20.02
CA SER A 280 31.24 -7.01 20.29
C SER A 280 31.02 -6.00 21.43
N LYS A 281 29.84 -5.39 21.53
CA LYS A 281 29.50 -4.42 22.58
C LYS A 281 29.23 -5.10 23.92
N THR A 282 28.57 -6.25 23.92
CA THR A 282 28.37 -7.10 25.10
C THR A 282 29.68 -7.70 25.58
N GLY A 283 30.55 -8.15 24.67
CA GLY A 283 31.90 -8.61 24.97
C GLY A 283 32.79 -7.52 25.54
N LYS A 284 32.74 -6.29 25.01
CA LYS A 284 33.42 -5.12 25.61
C LYS A 284 32.88 -4.76 26.99
N ARG A 285 31.56 -4.88 27.22
CA ARG A 285 30.95 -4.66 28.54
C ARG A 285 31.35 -5.72 29.56
N LEU A 286 31.36 -7.00 29.18
CA LEU A 286 31.83 -8.09 30.03
C LEU A 286 33.32 -7.97 30.33
N LYS A 287 34.14 -7.58 29.35
CA LYS A 287 35.56 -7.32 29.53
C LYS A 287 35.83 -6.12 30.46
N ASN A 288 35.01 -5.07 30.37
CA ASN A 288 35.08 -3.93 31.30
C ASN A 288 34.54 -4.28 32.70
N PHE A 289 33.62 -5.24 32.82
CA PHE A 289 33.10 -5.70 34.11
C PHE A 289 34.11 -6.61 34.82
N LEU A 290 34.80 -7.49 34.08
CA LEU A 290 35.86 -8.36 34.60
C LEU A 290 37.18 -7.63 34.86
N ASN A 291 37.41 -6.46 34.25
CA ASN A 291 38.57 -5.59 34.57
C ASN A 291 38.32 -4.66 35.77
N ASN A 292 37.09 -4.61 36.29
CA ASN A 292 36.69 -3.81 37.45
C ASN A 292 36.40 -4.68 38.70
N PHE A 293 36.76 -5.97 38.62
CA PHE A 293 36.89 -6.92 39.73
C PHE A 293 38.34 -7.42 39.75
#